data_AF-A0A6A5ZVI5-F1
#
_entry.id   AF-A0A6A5ZVI5-F1
#
_cell.length_a   1.000
_cell.length_b   1.000
_cell.length_c   1.000
_cell.angle_alpha   90.00
_cell.angle_beta   90.00
_cell.angle_gamma   90.00
#
_symmetry.space_group_name_H-M   'P 1'
#
loop_
_entity.id
_entity.type
_entity.pdbx_description
1 polymer ?
#
loop_
_entity_poly.entity_id
_entity_poly.type
_entity_poly.pdbx_seq_one_letter_code
_entity_poly.pdbx_strand_id
1 'polypeptide(L)'
;MTDPHRKPSLLARLLLVALVRNHSRIRRELRDSAVETNRLKADIRQKDRELKDNNEELRMLKLEKLERQLEETTKDDRESIHLSAADAHKMTADMLLEVARANAEKDRMKESRDLAHRALERAAHSPSSTANAHSKRHLESHDLDLPSVKKQKHGHKKVPCTHCYQYKLMRKCDDGAPCWPCIFLGTECKRMKCNNFETGTCQKSQCTMAHEDDDFPDASLVPQGHVGQIIGPAPYVPKRVT
;
A
#
# COMPACT_ATOMS: atom_id res chain seq x y z
N MET A 1 -64.27 79.31 3.77
CA MET A 1 -65.66 78.83 3.55
C MET A 1 -65.65 77.94 2.32
N THR A 2 -65.41 76.64 2.50
CA THR A 2 -65.54 75.65 1.42
C THR A 2 -67.02 75.27 1.33
N ASP A 3 -67.62 75.55 0.19
CA ASP A 3 -69.03 75.28 -0.10
C ASP A 3 -69.31 73.76 -0.02
N PRO A 4 -70.08 73.29 0.97
CA PRO A 4 -70.30 71.86 1.21
C PRO A 4 -71.14 71.16 0.14
N HIS A 5 -71.62 71.87 -0.88
CA HIS A 5 -72.57 71.34 -1.87
C HIS A 5 -72.05 71.22 -3.31
N ARG A 6 -70.75 71.39 -3.56
CA ARG A 6 -70.21 71.25 -4.93
C ARG A 6 -70.22 69.77 -5.36
N LYS A 7 -71.27 69.36 -6.10
CA LYS A 7 -71.39 68.01 -6.66
C LYS A 7 -70.18 67.72 -7.57
N PRO A 8 -69.52 66.55 -7.44
CA PRO A 8 -68.43 66.19 -8.33
C PRO A 8 -68.93 66.09 -9.77
N SER A 9 -68.12 66.57 -10.72
CA SER A 9 -68.45 66.54 -12.15
C SER A 9 -68.69 65.11 -12.63
N LEU A 10 -69.50 64.95 -13.69
CA LEU A 10 -69.75 63.64 -14.31
C LEU A 10 -68.45 62.94 -14.72
N LEU A 11 -67.47 63.70 -15.23
CA LEU A 11 -66.15 63.20 -15.59
C LEU A 11 -65.41 62.59 -14.39
N ALA A 12 -65.43 63.26 -13.24
CA ALA A 12 -64.80 62.75 -12.01
C ALA A 12 -65.44 61.43 -11.55
N ARG A 13 -66.77 61.30 -11.67
CA ARG A 13 -67.49 60.06 -11.35
C ARG A 13 -67.11 58.92 -12.30
N LEU A 14 -67.03 59.18 -13.60
CA LEU A 14 -66.63 58.18 -14.60
C LEU A 14 -65.18 57.68 -14.39
N LEU A 15 -64.26 58.60 -14.10
CA LEU A 15 -62.88 58.26 -13.77
C LEU A 15 -62.79 57.39 -12.51
N LEU A 16 -63.56 57.72 -11.48
CA LEU A 16 -63.60 56.92 -10.25
C LEU A 16 -64.10 55.49 -10.53
N VAL A 17 -65.15 55.33 -11.32
CA VAL A 17 -65.67 54.00 -11.71
C VAL A 17 -64.62 53.22 -12.51
N ALA A 18 -63.92 53.86 -13.45
CA ALA A 18 -62.86 53.22 -14.22
C ALA A 18 -61.69 52.77 -13.33
N LEU A 19 -61.27 53.61 -12.38
CA LEU A 19 -60.22 53.28 -11.41
C LEU A 19 -60.63 52.12 -10.51
N VAL A 20 -61.86 52.10 -9.99
CA VAL A 20 -62.36 50.99 -9.15
C VAL A 20 -62.42 49.69 -9.94
N ARG A 21 -62.84 49.72 -11.21
CA ARG A 21 -62.83 48.54 -12.09
C ARG A 21 -61.42 48.04 -12.36
N ASN A 22 -60.49 48.92 -12.71
CA ASN A 22 -59.08 48.56 -12.93
C ASN A 22 -58.44 48.01 -11.66
N HIS A 23 -58.69 48.63 -10.50
CA HIS A 23 -58.18 48.13 -9.22
C HIS A 23 -58.74 46.74 -8.89
N SER A 24 -60.02 46.51 -9.16
CA SER A 24 -60.66 45.20 -8.98
C SER A 24 -60.08 44.14 -9.91
N ARG A 25 -59.75 44.51 -11.16
CA ARG A 25 -59.07 43.66 -12.13
C ARG A 25 -57.66 43.29 -11.66
N ILE A 26 -56.84 44.29 -11.31
CA ILE A 26 -55.47 44.08 -10.81
C ILE A 26 -55.47 43.20 -9.56
N ARG A 27 -56.38 43.43 -8.61
CA ARG A 27 -56.52 42.57 -7.43
C ARG A 27 -56.90 41.13 -7.75
N ARG A 28 -57.65 40.88 -8.83
CA ARG A 28 -57.96 39.53 -9.29
C ARG A 28 -56.72 38.87 -9.89
N GLU A 29 -56.05 39.54 -10.81
CA GLU A 29 -54.81 39.07 -11.44
C GLU A 29 -53.72 38.77 -10.38
N LEU A 30 -53.59 39.62 -9.35
CA LEU A 30 -52.65 39.39 -8.25
C LEU A 30 -53.01 38.14 -7.41
N ARG A 31 -54.30 37.88 -7.19
CA ARG A 31 -54.76 36.67 -6.49
C ARG A 31 -54.50 35.42 -7.33
N ASP A 32 -54.80 35.48 -8.62
CA ASP A 32 -54.60 34.35 -9.53
C ASP A 32 -53.09 34.03 -9.64
N SER A 33 -52.24 35.06 -9.74
CA SER A 33 -50.78 34.91 -9.73
C SER A 33 -50.26 34.34 -8.40
N ALA A 34 -50.84 34.73 -7.26
CA ALA A 34 -50.47 34.17 -5.96
C ALA A 34 -50.86 32.69 -5.84
N VAL A 35 -52.03 32.29 -6.37
CA VAL A 35 -52.45 30.88 -6.45
C VAL A 35 -51.48 30.09 -7.31
N GLU A 36 -51.12 30.59 -8.49
CA GLU A 36 -50.18 29.92 -9.40
C GLU A 36 -48.79 29.80 -8.77
N THR A 37 -48.30 30.83 -8.08
CA THR A 37 -47.03 30.78 -7.34
C THR A 37 -47.04 29.71 -6.26
N ASN A 38 -48.17 29.55 -5.55
CA ASN A 38 -48.30 28.51 -4.53
C ASN A 38 -48.36 27.11 -5.14
N ARG A 39 -49.02 26.96 -6.29
CA ARG A 39 -49.05 25.71 -7.06
C ARG A 39 -47.64 25.30 -7.51
N LEU A 40 -46.91 26.21 -8.17
CA LEU A 40 -45.54 25.94 -8.60
C LEU A 40 -44.61 25.61 -7.43
N LYS A 41 -44.77 26.26 -6.27
CA LYS A 41 -44.02 25.90 -5.05
C LYS A 41 -44.35 24.49 -4.56
N ALA A 42 -45.60 24.06 -4.65
CA ALA A 42 -45.99 22.69 -4.29
C ALA A 42 -45.35 21.67 -5.25
N ASP A 43 -45.38 21.95 -6.55
CA ASP A 43 -44.79 21.10 -7.58
C ASP A 43 -43.26 20.98 -7.41
N ILE A 44 -42.56 22.09 -7.13
CA ILE A 44 -41.11 22.07 -6.84
C ILE A 44 -40.81 21.18 -5.62
N ARG A 45 -41.56 21.35 -4.53
CA ARG A 45 -41.36 20.52 -3.32
C ARG A 45 -41.64 19.04 -3.59
N GLN A 46 -42.58 18.73 -4.47
CA GLN A 46 -42.82 17.35 -4.88
C GLN A 46 -41.66 16.81 -5.70
N LYS A 47 -41.17 17.56 -6.70
CA LYS A 47 -40.01 17.17 -7.51
C LYS A 47 -38.74 17.00 -6.68
N ASP A 48 -38.53 17.83 -5.67
CA ASP A 48 -37.41 17.68 -4.73
C ASP A 48 -37.48 16.38 -3.92
N ARG A 49 -38.68 15.91 -3.57
CA ARG A 49 -38.86 14.61 -2.90
C ARG A 49 -38.56 13.47 -3.87
N GLU A 50 -39.16 13.50 -5.06
CA GLU A 50 -38.91 12.51 -6.12
C GLU A 50 -37.40 12.41 -6.45
N LEU A 51 -36.69 13.53 -6.55
CA LEU A 51 -35.25 13.54 -6.78
C LEU A 51 -34.44 12.95 -5.63
N LYS A 52 -34.87 13.12 -4.38
CA LYS A 52 -34.21 12.50 -3.22
C LYS A 52 -34.40 11.00 -3.23
N ASP A 53 -35.62 10.54 -3.48
CA ASP A 53 -35.96 9.12 -3.52
C ASP A 53 -35.20 8.42 -4.67
N ASN A 54 -35.18 9.01 -5.87
CA ASN A 54 -34.42 8.50 -7.01
C ASN A 54 -32.90 8.47 -6.75
N ASN A 55 -32.36 9.47 -6.05
CA ASN A 55 -30.93 9.47 -5.69
C ASN A 55 -30.59 8.37 -4.69
N GLU A 56 -31.49 8.07 -3.77
CA GLU A 56 -31.31 7.00 -2.80
C GLU A 56 -31.40 5.62 -3.47
N GLU A 57 -32.37 5.43 -4.36
CA GLU A 57 -32.46 4.22 -5.21
C GLU A 57 -31.19 4.01 -6.03
N LEU A 58 -30.67 5.07 -6.65
CA LEU A 58 -29.43 5.02 -7.41
C LEU A 58 -28.21 4.68 -6.54
N ARG A 59 -28.18 5.14 -5.28
CA ARG A 59 -27.13 4.76 -4.33
C ARG A 59 -27.22 3.28 -3.97
N MET A 60 -28.42 2.78 -3.70
CA MET A 60 -28.64 1.36 -3.40
C MET A 60 -28.21 0.47 -4.56
N LEU A 61 -28.59 0.79 -5.79
CA LEU A 61 -28.16 0.03 -6.98
C LEU A 61 -26.65 0.06 -7.19
N LYS A 62 -25.98 1.18 -6.90
CA LYS A 62 -24.52 1.28 -6.96
C LYS A 62 -23.85 0.42 -5.89
N LEU A 63 -24.38 0.41 -4.68
CA LEU A 63 -23.87 -0.43 -3.59
C LEU A 63 -24.03 -1.91 -3.93
N GLU A 64 -25.21 -2.34 -4.38
CA GLU A 64 -25.47 -3.72 -4.80
C GLU A 64 -24.52 -4.17 -5.93
N LYS A 65 -24.27 -3.28 -6.90
CA LYS A 65 -23.31 -3.56 -7.98
C LYS A 65 -21.88 -3.75 -7.45
N LEU A 66 -21.44 -2.90 -6.53
CA LEU A 66 -20.11 -2.99 -5.92
C LEU A 66 -19.97 -4.24 -5.06
N GLU A 67 -21.00 -4.61 -4.31
CA GLU A 67 -21.04 -5.85 -3.53
C GLU A 67 -20.90 -7.08 -4.44
N ARG A 68 -21.65 -7.12 -5.55
CA ARG A 68 -21.54 -8.20 -6.54
C ARG A 68 -20.14 -8.29 -7.15
N GLN A 69 -19.53 -7.16 -7.49
CA GLN A 69 -18.16 -7.13 -8.01
C GLN A 69 -17.14 -7.64 -6.99
N LEU A 70 -17.32 -7.29 -5.71
CA LEU A 70 -16.43 -7.75 -4.64
C LEU A 70 -16.56 -9.25 -4.40
N GLU A 71 -17.79 -9.78 -4.44
CA GLU A 71 -18.03 -11.23 -4.34
C GLU A 71 -17.40 -12.00 -5.51
N GLU A 72 -17.50 -11.47 -6.74
CA GLU A 72 -16.87 -12.05 -7.93
C GLU A 72 -15.34 -12.07 -7.82
N THR A 73 -14.71 -10.93 -7.47
CA THR A 73 -13.24 -10.88 -7.33
C THR A 73 -12.72 -11.76 -6.20
N THR A 74 -13.44 -11.83 -5.08
CA THR A 74 -13.00 -12.67 -3.95
C THR A 74 -13.17 -14.16 -4.24
N LYS A 75 -14.13 -14.53 -5.08
CA LYS A 75 -14.28 -15.90 -5.56
C LYS A 75 -13.12 -16.31 -6.46
N ASP A 76 -12.77 -15.47 -7.43
CA ASP A 76 -11.66 -15.72 -8.35
C ASP A 76 -10.31 -15.81 -7.61
N ASP A 77 -10.06 -14.89 -6.67
CA ASP A 77 -8.85 -14.91 -5.85
C ASP A 77 -8.78 -16.16 -4.96
N ARG A 78 -9.91 -16.57 -4.37
CA ARG A 78 -9.98 -17.77 -3.54
C ARG A 78 -9.70 -19.02 -4.38
N GLU A 79 -10.30 -19.14 -5.57
CA GLU A 79 -10.06 -20.26 -6.48
C GLU A 79 -8.59 -20.31 -6.92
N SER A 80 -8.00 -19.17 -7.26
CA SER A 80 -6.58 -19.04 -7.60
C SER A 80 -5.65 -19.48 -6.45
N ILE A 81 -5.92 -19.06 -5.21
CA ILE A 81 -5.14 -19.45 -4.03
C ILE A 81 -5.25 -20.96 -3.79
N HIS A 82 -6.44 -21.56 -3.91
CA HIS A 82 -6.60 -23.02 -3.72
C HIS A 82 -5.87 -23.83 -4.77
N LEU A 83 -5.89 -23.39 -6.04
CA LEU A 83 -5.14 -24.04 -7.12
C LEU A 83 -3.62 -23.96 -6.87
N SER A 84 -3.11 -22.77 -6.54
CA SER A 84 -1.70 -22.57 -6.22
C SER A 84 -1.25 -23.40 -5.01
N ALA A 85 -2.09 -23.49 -3.96
CA ALA A 85 -1.81 -24.32 -2.80
C ALA A 85 -1.78 -25.81 -3.16
N ALA A 86 -2.71 -26.28 -4.00
CA ALA A 86 -2.73 -27.67 -4.48
C ALA A 86 -1.47 -28.01 -5.27
N ASP A 87 -1.00 -27.12 -6.16
CA ASP A 87 0.23 -27.31 -6.92
C ASP A 87 1.47 -27.33 -6.01
N ALA A 88 1.54 -26.44 -5.02
CA ALA A 88 2.63 -26.43 -4.03
C ALA A 88 2.65 -27.71 -3.17
N HIS A 89 1.48 -28.21 -2.77
CA HIS A 89 1.37 -29.49 -2.05
C HIS A 89 1.82 -30.66 -2.92
N LYS A 90 1.43 -30.68 -4.20
CA LYS A 90 1.88 -31.70 -5.15
C LYS A 90 3.40 -31.69 -5.32
N MET A 91 4.00 -30.51 -5.53
CA MET A 91 5.45 -30.35 -5.65
C MET A 91 6.18 -30.82 -4.38
N THR A 92 5.63 -30.50 -3.21
CA THR A 92 6.19 -30.95 -1.92
C THR A 92 6.11 -32.47 -1.78
N ALA A 93 5.00 -33.09 -2.19
CA ALA A 93 4.85 -34.54 -2.16
C ALA A 93 5.83 -35.24 -3.11
N ASP A 94 6.02 -34.72 -4.33
CA ASP A 94 6.96 -35.26 -5.30
C ASP A 94 8.41 -35.17 -4.78
N MET A 95 8.79 -34.05 -4.18
CA MET A 95 10.11 -33.87 -3.54
C MET A 95 10.32 -34.84 -2.37
N LEU A 96 9.31 -35.06 -1.52
CA LEU A 96 9.40 -36.03 -0.42
C LEU A 96 9.55 -37.47 -0.93
N LEU A 97 8.87 -37.83 -2.02
CA LEU A 97 9.03 -39.13 -2.68
C LEU A 97 10.44 -39.30 -3.25
N GLU A 98 11.02 -38.26 -3.83
CA GLU A 98 12.40 -38.29 -4.33
C GLU A 98 13.42 -38.46 -3.20
N VAL A 99 13.28 -37.71 -2.11
CA VAL A 99 14.12 -37.87 -0.91
C VAL A 99 14.00 -39.29 -0.33
N ALA A 100 12.80 -39.86 -0.28
CA ALA A 100 12.59 -41.23 0.17
C ALA A 100 13.31 -42.25 -0.72
N ARG A 101 13.27 -42.08 -2.06
CA ARG A 101 14.00 -42.93 -3.00
C ARG A 101 15.52 -42.83 -2.82
N ALA A 102 16.04 -41.61 -2.69
CA ALA A 102 17.46 -41.37 -2.48
C ALA A 102 17.97 -41.98 -1.17
N ASN A 103 17.18 -41.89 -0.10
CA ASN A 103 17.51 -42.55 1.17
C ASN A 103 17.53 -44.08 1.05
N ALA A 104 16.55 -44.67 0.38
CA ALA A 104 16.52 -46.11 0.15
C ALA A 104 17.73 -46.60 -0.68
N GLU A 105 18.17 -45.82 -1.66
CA GLU A 105 19.39 -46.13 -2.43
C GLU A 105 20.66 -46.02 -1.57
N LYS A 106 20.76 -44.98 -0.75
CA LYS A 106 21.86 -44.80 0.21
C LYS A 106 21.96 -45.98 1.19
N ASP A 107 20.83 -46.48 1.67
CA ASP A 107 20.79 -47.64 2.56
C ASP A 107 21.28 -48.92 1.84
N ARG A 108 20.85 -49.15 0.60
CA ARG A 108 21.37 -50.26 -0.24
C ARG A 108 22.88 -50.16 -0.47
N MET A 109 23.40 -48.95 -0.74
CA MET A 109 24.84 -48.73 -0.91
C MET A 109 25.60 -49.00 0.39
N LYS A 110 25.05 -48.58 1.54
CA LYS A 110 25.63 -48.86 2.86
C LYS A 110 25.67 -50.35 3.15
N GLU A 111 24.59 -51.09 2.91
CA GLU A 111 24.55 -52.54 3.06
C GLU A 111 25.57 -53.25 2.16
N SER A 112 25.67 -52.85 0.88
CA SER A 112 26.66 -53.39 -0.06
C SER A 112 28.10 -53.14 0.41
N ARG A 113 28.39 -51.92 0.89
CA ARG A 113 29.69 -51.56 1.45
C ARG A 113 30.02 -52.38 2.70
N ASP A 114 29.06 -52.55 3.59
CA ASP A 114 29.25 -53.31 4.83
C ASP A 114 29.46 -54.82 4.52
N LEU A 115 28.79 -55.36 3.51
CA LEU A 115 29.04 -56.71 2.98
C LEU A 115 30.44 -56.85 2.39
N ALA A 116 30.88 -55.89 1.57
CA ALA A 116 32.22 -55.86 0.99
C ALA A 116 33.31 -55.78 2.06
N HIS A 117 33.12 -54.94 3.08
CA HIS A 117 34.03 -54.83 4.22
C HIS A 117 34.16 -56.17 4.96
N ARG A 118 33.04 -56.83 5.28
CA ARG A 118 33.05 -58.16 5.89
C ARG A 118 33.74 -59.22 5.03
N ALA A 119 33.61 -59.15 3.70
CA ALA A 119 34.30 -60.06 2.79
C ALA A 119 35.83 -59.83 2.79
N LEU A 120 36.27 -58.57 2.78
CA LEU A 120 37.68 -58.20 2.90
C LEU A 120 38.28 -58.64 4.23
N GLU A 121 37.57 -58.45 5.34
CA GLU A 121 38.00 -58.91 6.66
C GLU A 121 38.19 -60.43 6.67
N ARG A 122 37.26 -61.22 6.11
CA ARG A 122 37.43 -62.68 6.00
C ARG A 122 38.65 -63.06 5.16
N ALA A 123 38.89 -62.36 4.06
CA ALA A 123 40.06 -62.61 3.21
C ALA A 123 41.39 -62.27 3.93
N ALA A 124 41.41 -61.19 4.71
CA ALA A 124 42.59 -60.77 5.49
C ALA A 124 42.92 -61.71 6.66
N HIS A 125 41.91 -62.37 7.24
CA HIS A 125 42.10 -63.42 8.26
C HIS A 125 42.41 -64.80 7.65
N SER A 126 42.54 -64.89 6.32
CA SER A 126 43.17 -66.04 5.68
C SER A 126 44.68 -66.02 5.98
N PRO A 127 45.27 -67.11 6.50
CA PRO A 127 46.66 -67.11 6.95
C PRO A 127 47.61 -67.03 5.75
N SER A 128 47.98 -65.81 5.37
CA SER A 128 49.09 -65.54 4.45
C SER A 128 50.08 -64.61 5.13
N SER A 129 51.17 -65.20 5.60
CA SER A 129 52.40 -64.54 6.01
C SER A 129 52.90 -63.61 4.89
N THR A 130 53.07 -62.32 5.19
CA THR A 130 54.38 -61.64 5.24
C THR A 130 54.18 -60.16 5.52
N ALA A 131 54.96 -59.68 6.48
CA ALA A 131 55.00 -58.32 7.00
C ALA A 131 55.44 -57.29 5.94
N ASN A 132 54.94 -56.06 6.06
CA ASN A 132 55.80 -54.88 6.15
C ASN A 132 55.01 -53.65 6.61
N ALA A 133 55.51 -53.04 7.69
CA ALA A 133 55.07 -51.82 8.31
C ALA A 133 55.70 -50.58 7.63
N HIS A 134 55.29 -49.38 8.09
CA HIS A 134 55.63 -48.00 7.67
C HIS A 134 54.54 -47.36 6.78
N SER A 135 54.08 -46.13 6.97
CA SER A 135 54.62 -44.97 7.68
C SER A 135 53.49 -43.98 7.98
N LYS A 136 53.44 -43.41 9.20
CA LYS A 136 52.66 -42.22 9.53
C LYS A 136 53.32 -40.99 8.88
N ARG A 137 52.55 -40.09 8.26
CA ARG A 137 52.98 -38.70 8.03
C ARG A 137 51.90 -37.74 8.53
N HIS A 138 52.33 -36.95 9.49
CA HIS A 138 51.69 -35.81 10.13
C HIS A 138 51.82 -34.62 9.17
N LEU A 139 50.69 -34.01 8.78
CA LEU A 139 50.66 -32.85 7.88
C LEU A 139 50.39 -31.61 8.75
N GLU A 140 51.43 -30.78 8.90
CA GLU A 140 51.40 -29.52 9.66
C GLU A 140 50.56 -28.45 8.93
N SER A 141 49.65 -27.81 9.67
CA SER A 141 48.85 -26.69 9.21
C SER A 141 49.63 -25.39 9.37
N HIS A 142 49.85 -24.71 8.24
CA HIS A 142 50.57 -23.45 8.13
C HIS A 142 49.65 -22.29 8.53
N ASP A 143 49.93 -21.65 9.67
CA ASP A 143 49.32 -20.38 10.08
C ASP A 143 49.74 -19.27 9.11
N LEU A 144 48.74 -18.57 8.56
CA LEU A 144 48.92 -17.39 7.72
C LEU A 144 48.42 -16.16 8.48
N ASP A 145 49.38 -15.30 8.84
CA ASP A 145 49.18 -13.98 9.42
C ASP A 145 48.38 -13.07 8.48
N LEU A 146 47.21 -12.61 8.94
CA LEU A 146 46.38 -11.63 8.24
C LEU A 146 46.75 -10.19 8.67
N PRO A 147 46.90 -9.26 7.72
CA PRO A 147 47.26 -7.87 8.02
C PRO A 147 46.14 -7.12 8.74
N SER A 148 46.53 -6.46 9.84
CA SER A 148 45.70 -5.60 10.68
C SER A 148 45.02 -4.48 9.88
N VAL A 149 43.72 -4.63 9.66
CA VAL A 149 42.87 -3.69 8.94
C VAL A 149 42.70 -2.43 9.79
N LYS A 150 43.26 -1.31 9.32
CA LYS A 150 43.04 0.04 9.87
C LYS A 150 41.55 0.26 10.10
N LYS A 151 41.19 0.66 11.32
CA LYS A 151 39.82 1.03 11.75
C LYS A 151 39.27 2.19 10.90
N GLN A 152 38.75 1.86 9.71
CA GLN A 152 37.59 2.54 9.13
C GLN A 152 36.42 2.25 10.09
N LYS A 153 35.47 3.12 10.38
CA LYS A 153 34.82 4.18 9.62
C LYS A 153 33.98 4.91 10.67
N HIS A 154 33.88 6.24 10.61
CA HIS A 154 32.72 6.91 11.21
C HIS A 154 31.48 6.21 10.66
N GLY A 155 30.66 5.62 11.54
CA GLY A 155 29.52 4.81 11.13
C GLY A 155 28.67 5.58 10.14
N HIS A 156 28.55 5.03 8.92
CA HIS A 156 27.76 5.63 7.86
C HIS A 156 26.39 6.00 8.40
N LYS A 157 26.09 7.29 8.34
CA LYS A 157 24.87 7.80 8.90
C LYS A 157 23.71 7.35 8.02
N LYS A 158 22.73 6.67 8.60
CA LYS A 158 21.54 6.22 7.87
C LYS A 158 20.72 7.40 7.38
N VAL A 159 20.45 7.44 6.09
CA VAL A 159 19.47 8.34 5.48
C VAL A 159 18.12 7.60 5.50
N PRO A 160 17.06 8.11 6.14
CA PRO A 160 15.74 7.48 6.05
C PRO A 160 15.02 7.88 4.77
N CYS A 161 14.22 6.96 4.21
CA CYS A 161 13.27 7.32 3.16
C CYS A 161 12.16 8.26 3.69
N THR A 162 11.48 8.96 2.80
CA THR A 162 10.37 9.90 3.10
C THR A 162 9.28 9.23 3.91
N HIS A 163 8.91 7.99 3.57
CA HIS A 163 7.88 7.23 4.26
C HIS A 163 8.30 6.86 5.69
N CYS A 164 9.53 6.36 5.85
CA CYS A 164 10.09 6.07 7.18
C CYS A 164 10.25 7.33 8.02
N TYR A 165 10.57 8.47 7.41
CA TYR A 165 10.62 9.77 8.09
C TYR A 165 9.23 10.22 8.54
N GLN A 166 8.24 10.17 7.65
CA GLN A 166 6.86 10.59 7.87
C GLN A 166 6.19 9.87 9.04
N TYR A 167 6.43 8.57 9.17
CA TYR A 167 5.88 7.72 10.24
C TYR A 167 6.83 7.47 11.41
N LYS A 168 7.94 8.21 11.50
CA LYS A 168 8.95 8.05 12.57
C LYS A 168 9.53 6.63 12.69
N LEU A 169 9.58 5.89 11.59
CA LEU A 169 10.15 4.55 11.46
C LEU A 169 11.66 4.57 11.16
N MET A 170 12.35 5.69 11.36
CA MET A 170 13.77 5.88 11.01
C MET A 170 14.71 4.78 11.57
N ARG A 171 14.41 4.22 12.75
CA ARG A 171 15.20 3.13 13.35
C ARG A 171 15.03 1.78 12.62
N LYS A 172 13.93 1.60 11.89
CA LYS A 172 13.62 0.39 11.11
C LYS A 172 14.00 0.51 9.63
N CYS A 173 14.40 1.71 9.17
CA CYS A 173 14.90 1.89 7.82
C CYS A 173 16.26 1.19 7.69
N ASP A 174 16.36 0.23 6.77
CA ASP A 174 17.56 -0.58 6.51
C ASP A 174 18.46 0.03 5.42
N ASP A 175 18.16 1.27 5.04
CA ASP A 175 18.89 2.05 4.04
C ASP A 175 18.88 1.46 2.62
N GLY A 176 18.14 0.37 2.38
CA GLY A 176 17.97 -0.20 1.06
C GLY A 176 17.19 0.71 0.11
N ALA A 177 17.36 0.45 -1.19
CA ALA A 177 16.54 1.00 -2.26
C ALA A 177 15.89 -0.17 -3.03
N PRO A 178 14.64 -0.58 -2.70
CA PRO A 178 13.76 -0.05 -1.64
C PRO A 178 14.07 -0.58 -0.23
N CYS A 179 13.68 0.19 0.80
CA CYS A 179 13.81 -0.23 2.20
C CYS A 179 12.71 -1.22 2.61
N TRP A 180 12.99 -2.09 3.58
CA TRP A 180 12.07 -3.15 3.99
C TRP A 180 10.65 -2.66 4.39
N PRO A 181 10.47 -1.55 5.13
CA PRO A 181 9.13 -0.99 5.39
C PRO A 181 8.39 -0.57 4.11
N CYS A 182 9.09 0.02 3.13
CA CYS A 182 8.47 0.42 1.87
C CYS A 182 8.05 -0.78 1.03
N ILE A 183 8.86 -1.85 1.00
CA ILE A 183 8.50 -3.13 0.35
C ILE A 183 7.22 -3.69 0.99
N PHE A 184 7.18 -3.77 2.32
CA PHE A 184 6.02 -4.30 3.04
C PHE A 184 4.74 -3.50 2.80
N LEU A 185 4.84 -2.17 2.73
CA LEU A 185 3.70 -1.28 2.48
C LEU A 185 3.34 -1.15 0.99
N GLY A 186 4.11 -1.75 0.07
CA GLY A 186 3.90 -1.60 -1.37
C GLY A 186 4.06 -0.15 -1.85
N THR A 187 4.95 0.62 -1.24
CA THR A 187 5.14 2.05 -1.54
C THR A 187 6.50 2.33 -2.17
N GLU A 188 6.57 3.36 -3.02
CA GLU A 188 7.83 3.82 -3.60
C GLU A 188 8.77 4.36 -2.51
N CYS A 189 9.99 3.81 -2.45
CA CYS A 189 10.99 4.21 -1.47
C CYS A 189 11.78 5.43 -1.95
N LYS A 190 11.25 6.63 -1.70
CA LYS A 190 11.91 7.91 -2.03
C LYS A 190 12.65 8.50 -0.85
N ARG A 191 13.68 9.31 -1.06
CA ARG A 191 14.54 9.94 -0.04
C ARG A 191 14.62 11.43 -0.25
N MET A 192 14.71 12.19 0.83
CA MET A 192 14.82 13.65 0.74
C MET A 192 16.25 14.04 0.40
N LYS A 193 16.40 14.81 -0.68
CA LYS A 193 17.64 15.45 -1.10
C LYS A 193 18.01 16.53 -0.09
N CYS A 194 19.28 16.60 0.31
CA CYS A 194 19.77 17.72 1.11
C CYS A 194 19.70 19.01 0.29
N ASN A 195 19.38 20.14 0.93
CA ASN A 195 19.50 21.45 0.29
C ASN A 195 20.92 21.73 -0.26
N ASN A 196 21.94 21.20 0.42
CA ASN A 196 23.34 21.27 0.01
C ASN A 196 23.77 19.87 -0.47
N PHE A 197 23.22 19.43 -1.60
CA PHE A 197 23.39 18.06 -2.10
C PHE A 197 24.80 17.74 -2.60
N GLU A 198 25.45 18.72 -3.24
CA GLU A 198 26.78 18.57 -3.83
C GLU A 198 27.80 18.21 -2.75
N THR A 199 28.67 17.25 -3.07
CA THR A 199 29.69 16.75 -2.14
C THR A 199 30.53 17.89 -1.55
N GLY A 200 30.65 17.90 -0.22
CA GLY A 200 31.43 18.90 0.52
C GLY A 200 30.71 20.22 0.83
N THR A 201 29.49 20.45 0.33
CA THR A 201 28.75 21.71 0.58
C THR A 201 27.91 21.68 1.86
N CYS A 202 27.54 20.50 2.35
CA CYS A 202 26.78 20.33 3.59
C CYS A 202 27.70 20.32 4.81
N GLN A 203 27.64 21.39 5.64
CA GLN A 203 28.45 21.50 6.86
C GLN A 203 27.95 20.61 8.03
N LYS A 204 26.81 19.94 7.87
CA LYS A 204 26.23 19.11 8.93
C LYS A 204 26.88 17.73 8.92
N SER A 205 27.79 17.49 9.86
CA SER A 205 28.43 16.18 10.09
C SER A 205 27.43 15.04 10.32
N GLN A 206 26.23 15.39 10.80
CA GLN A 206 25.09 14.49 10.90
C GLN A 206 23.92 15.04 10.09
N CYS A 207 24.04 15.16 8.76
CA CYS A 207 22.89 15.40 7.88
C CYS A 207 22.02 14.13 7.74
N THR A 208 20.69 14.20 7.92
CA THR A 208 19.81 13.01 7.73
C THR A 208 19.27 12.92 6.31
N MET A 209 19.72 13.78 5.42
CA MET A 209 19.23 13.88 4.04
C MET A 209 20.26 13.28 3.10
N ALA A 210 19.81 12.82 1.93
CA ALA A 210 20.68 12.23 0.91
C ALA A 210 21.64 13.27 0.34
N HIS A 211 22.90 12.88 0.17
CA HIS A 211 23.96 13.58 -0.56
C HIS A 211 24.36 12.78 -1.81
N GLU A 212 25.16 13.41 -2.67
CA GLU A 212 25.68 12.80 -3.90
C GLU A 212 26.51 11.53 -3.63
N ASP A 213 27.27 11.50 -2.54
CA ASP A 213 28.12 10.36 -2.15
C ASP A 213 27.36 9.14 -1.60
N ASP A 214 26.03 9.21 -1.41
CA ASP A 214 25.25 8.13 -0.79
C ASP A 214 24.78 7.05 -1.80
N ASP A 215 25.20 7.13 -3.07
CA ASP A 215 24.91 6.15 -4.14
C ASP A 215 23.40 5.85 -4.38
N PHE A 216 22.50 6.81 -4.09
CA PHE A 216 21.07 6.66 -4.39
C PHE A 216 20.74 7.06 -5.83
N PRO A 217 19.88 6.31 -6.56
CA PRO A 217 19.48 6.69 -7.91
C PRO A 217 18.63 7.97 -7.89
N ASP A 218 18.82 8.85 -8.88
CA ASP A 218 18.11 10.14 -8.97
C ASP A 218 16.58 10.01 -8.92
N ALA A 219 16.01 8.98 -9.52
CA ALA A 219 14.57 8.70 -9.49
C ALA A 219 14.02 8.43 -8.07
N SER A 220 14.90 8.05 -7.13
CA SER A 220 14.56 7.85 -5.72
C SER A 220 14.73 9.10 -4.86
N LEU A 221 15.24 10.20 -5.40
CA LEU A 221 15.47 11.44 -4.66
C LEU A 221 14.31 12.44 -4.89
N VAL A 222 13.86 13.07 -3.81
CA VAL A 222 12.85 14.15 -3.85
C VAL A 222 13.39 15.42 -3.21
N PRO A 223 12.99 16.62 -3.68
CA PRO A 223 13.36 17.88 -3.05
C PRO A 223 12.98 17.95 -1.56
N GLN A 224 13.77 18.68 -0.77
CA GLN A 224 13.46 18.93 0.63
C GLN A 224 12.12 19.66 0.77
N GLY A 225 11.33 19.29 1.79
CA GLY A 225 10.03 19.93 2.07
C GLY A 225 8.82 19.25 1.42
N HIS A 226 9.02 18.20 0.63
CA HIS A 226 7.92 17.49 -0.03
C HIS A 226 7.05 16.66 0.93
N VAL A 227 7.53 16.34 2.15
CA VAL A 227 6.84 15.44 3.09
C VAL A 227 6.89 15.99 4.51
N GLY A 228 5.74 16.39 5.05
CA GLY A 228 5.57 16.71 6.47
C GLY A 228 5.42 15.46 7.33
N GLN A 229 5.77 15.55 8.62
CA GLN A 229 5.46 14.49 9.57
C GLN A 229 3.96 14.46 9.85
N ILE A 230 3.32 13.30 9.70
CA ILE A 230 1.92 13.14 10.06
C ILE A 230 1.80 12.99 11.58
N ILE A 231 0.85 13.71 12.19
CA ILE A 231 0.45 13.51 13.58
C ILE A 231 -0.58 12.38 13.60
N GLY A 232 -0.12 11.13 13.53
CA GLY A 232 -0.97 9.95 13.53
C GLY A 232 -0.19 8.71 13.97
N PRO A 233 -0.88 7.61 14.36
CA PRO A 233 -0.21 6.36 14.66
C PRO A 233 0.50 5.83 13.41
N ALA A 234 1.75 5.40 13.57
CA ALA A 234 2.50 4.79 12.48
C ALA A 234 1.84 3.46 12.05
N PRO A 235 1.84 3.12 10.74
CA PRO A 235 1.37 1.82 10.30
C PRO A 235 2.19 0.71 10.96
N TYR A 236 1.54 -0.41 11.24
CA TYR A 236 2.24 -1.58 11.75
C TYR A 236 3.15 -2.12 10.66
N VAL A 237 4.45 -2.17 10.96
CA VAL A 237 5.45 -2.82 10.13
C VAL A 237 6.11 -3.89 11.02
N PRO A 238 6.05 -5.19 10.67
CA PRO A 238 6.63 -6.27 11.47
C PRO A 238 8.15 -6.11 11.69
N LYS A 239 8.83 -7.08 12.30
CA LYS A 239 10.30 -7.12 12.25
C LYS A 239 10.72 -7.86 10.98
N ARG A 240 11.75 -7.39 10.29
CA ARG A 240 12.36 -8.13 9.18
C ARG A 240 12.86 -9.47 9.74
N VAL A 241 12.37 -10.57 9.18
CA VAL A 241 12.90 -11.90 9.46
C VAL A 241 14.26 -11.95 8.78
N THR A 242 15.33 -11.96 9.60
CA THR A 242 16.72 -12.05 9.14
C THR A 242 17.10 -13.48 8.85
#